data_AF-A0A355FEZ5-F1
#
_entry.id   AF-A0A355FEZ5-F1
#
_cell.length_a   1.000
_cell.length_b   1.000
_cell.length_c   1.000
_cell.angle_alpha   90.00
_cell.angle_beta   90.00
_cell.angle_gamma   90.00
#
_symmetry.space_group_name_H-M   'P 1'
#
loop_
_entity.id
_entity.type
_entity.pdbx_description
1 polymer ?
#
loop_
_entity_poly.entity_id
_entity_poly.type
_entity_poly.pdbx_seq_one_letter_code
_entity_poly.pdbx_strand_id
1 'polypeptide(L)'
;DIALLSIGTIGNNAARAIKKAKEMGISVAHYDMLFLKPIDEELLLNVAKEFRYIITLEHGTKIGGLGSAVLEFYAANGLTDIQVHQMGIDDRFVPHGAVKELLKLQQLDENGILQHIVSVYEKMKQDTPHDKSLKAFHPFGLFHNRTTDGATDGVPPSDTSGRVKINSEL
;
A
#
# COMPACT_ATOMS: atom_id res chain seq x y z
N ASP A 1 -9.09 -7.40 6.21
CA ASP A 1 -8.29 -7.67 5.00
C ASP A 1 -7.04 -6.80 4.99
N ILE A 2 -5.93 -7.37 4.52
CA ILE A 2 -4.62 -6.69 4.44
C ILE A 2 -4.26 -6.52 2.95
N ALA A 3 -3.79 -5.32 2.58
CA ALA A 3 -3.08 -5.10 1.32
C ALA A 3 -1.58 -4.97 1.58
N LEU A 4 -0.76 -5.51 0.69
CA LEU A 4 0.68 -5.31 0.66
C LEU A 4 1.04 -4.61 -0.64
N LEU A 5 1.62 -3.41 -0.52
CA LEU A 5 2.12 -2.59 -1.61
C LEU A 5 3.64 -2.74 -1.65
N SER A 6 4.18 -3.38 -2.69
CA SER A 6 5.63 -3.52 -2.85
C SER A 6 6.16 -2.64 -3.98
N ILE A 7 7.44 -2.30 -3.93
CA ILE A 7 8.15 -1.71 -5.07
C ILE A 7 9.49 -2.42 -5.32
N GLY A 8 9.72 -2.77 -6.58
CA GLY A 8 10.94 -3.44 -7.02
C GLY A 8 10.96 -4.95 -6.75
N THR A 9 12.13 -5.56 -6.89
CA THR A 9 12.30 -7.02 -6.90
C THR A 9 11.92 -7.72 -5.59
N ILE A 10 11.81 -6.96 -4.50
CA ILE A 10 11.36 -7.45 -3.19
C ILE A 10 9.93 -8.01 -3.22
N GLY A 11 9.12 -7.60 -4.21
CA GLY A 11 7.79 -8.16 -4.46
C GLY A 11 7.80 -9.69 -4.63
N ASN A 12 8.90 -10.28 -5.12
CA ASN A 12 9.05 -11.73 -5.21
C ASN A 12 9.10 -12.40 -3.82
N ASN A 13 9.75 -11.76 -2.85
CA ASN A 13 9.78 -12.25 -1.46
C ASN A 13 8.39 -12.11 -0.84
N ALA A 14 7.69 -11.01 -1.12
CA ALA A 14 6.32 -10.79 -0.68
C ALA A 14 5.37 -11.88 -1.20
N ALA A 15 5.40 -12.19 -2.49
CA ALA A 15 4.55 -13.20 -3.09
C ALA A 15 4.72 -14.59 -2.43
N ARG A 16 5.96 -14.99 -2.13
CA ARG A 16 6.23 -16.25 -1.41
C ARG A 16 5.76 -16.21 0.04
N ALA A 17 5.98 -15.10 0.74
CA ALA A 17 5.47 -14.91 2.10
C ALA A 17 3.95 -14.94 2.16
N ILE A 18 3.27 -14.32 1.19
CA ILE A 18 1.80 -14.33 1.06
C ILE A 18 1.27 -15.73 0.78
N LYS A 19 1.96 -16.53 -0.04
CA LYS A 19 1.61 -17.95 -0.25
C LYS A 19 1.60 -18.72 1.07
N LYS A 20 2.64 -18.54 1.90
CA LYS A 20 2.70 -19.14 3.24
C LYS A 20 1.63 -18.59 4.19
N ALA A 21 1.36 -17.29 4.15
CA ALA A 21 0.29 -16.68 4.95
C ALA A 21 -1.09 -17.27 4.58
N LYS A 22 -1.33 -17.54 3.29
CA LYS A 22 -2.55 -18.17 2.80
C LYS A 22 -2.73 -19.59 3.34
N GLU A 23 -1.65 -20.36 3.48
CA GLU A 23 -1.67 -21.69 4.13
C GLU A 23 -2.10 -21.61 5.61
N MET A 24 -1.90 -20.47 6.26
CA MET A 24 -2.35 -20.18 7.62
C MET A 24 -3.77 -19.57 7.69
N GLY A 25 -4.47 -19.46 6.56
CA GLY A 25 -5.79 -18.83 6.47
C GLY A 25 -5.77 -17.30 6.43
N ILE A 26 -4.60 -16.68 6.20
CA ILE A 26 -4.46 -15.22 6.12
C ILE A 26 -4.43 -14.80 4.65
N SER A 27 -5.48 -14.11 4.20
CA SER A 27 -5.56 -13.54 2.85
C SER A 27 -4.92 -12.14 2.82
N VAL A 28 -4.02 -11.92 1.86
CA VAL A 28 -3.34 -10.64 1.62
C VAL A 28 -3.41 -10.30 0.14
N ALA A 29 -3.93 -9.12 -0.20
CA ALA A 29 -3.87 -8.60 -1.57
C ALA A 29 -2.48 -8.03 -1.83
N HIS A 30 -1.86 -8.35 -2.98
CA HIS A 30 -0.53 -7.88 -3.34
C HIS A 30 -0.59 -6.96 -4.56
N TYR A 31 -0.02 -5.77 -4.43
CA TYR A 31 0.12 -4.79 -5.50
C TYR A 31 1.59 -4.44 -5.71
N ASP A 32 2.06 -4.48 -6.95
CA ASP A 32 3.34 -3.93 -7.35
C ASP A 32 3.14 -2.48 -7.80
N MET A 33 3.76 -1.54 -7.09
CA MET A 33 3.59 -0.11 -7.33
C MET A 33 4.34 0.37 -8.57
N LEU A 34 5.34 -0.39 -9.07
CA LEU A 34 6.21 -0.09 -10.21
C LEU A 34 7.04 1.21 -10.10
N PHE A 35 6.40 2.34 -9.81
CA PHE A 35 7.00 3.67 -9.67
C PHE A 35 6.69 4.26 -8.30
N LEU A 36 7.71 4.90 -7.70
CA LEU A 36 7.50 5.70 -6.49
C LEU A 36 6.94 7.08 -6.84
N LYS A 37 7.40 7.68 -7.95
CA LYS A 37 6.93 8.98 -8.45
C LYS A 37 6.79 8.97 -9.98
N PRO A 38 5.69 9.55 -10.52
CA PRO A 38 4.46 9.87 -9.79
C PRO A 38 3.86 8.59 -9.16
N ILE A 39 3.28 8.71 -7.97
CA ILE A 39 2.64 7.58 -7.30
C ILE A 39 1.27 7.33 -7.95
N ASP A 40 0.84 6.07 -8.08
CA ASP A 40 -0.48 5.75 -8.66
C ASP A 40 -1.60 6.05 -7.65
N GLU A 41 -2.07 7.29 -7.67
CA GLU A 41 -3.10 7.80 -6.75
C GLU A 41 -4.44 7.06 -6.90
N GLU A 42 -4.81 6.69 -8.13
CA GLU A 42 -6.07 5.97 -8.38
C GLU A 42 -6.03 4.57 -7.76
N LEU A 43 -4.89 3.87 -7.91
CA LEU A 43 -4.66 2.60 -7.23
C LEU A 43 -4.77 2.77 -5.71
N LEU A 44 -4.12 3.78 -5.14
CA LEU A 44 -4.14 4.00 -3.69
C LEU A 44 -5.56 4.31 -3.16
N LEU A 45 -6.36 5.07 -3.90
CA LEU A 45 -7.78 5.30 -3.57
C LEU A 45 -8.58 3.99 -3.60
N ASN A 46 -8.34 3.12 -4.57
CA ASN A 46 -9.02 1.83 -4.67
C ASN A 46 -8.60 0.88 -3.54
N VAL A 47 -7.30 0.86 -3.19
CA VAL A 47 -6.81 0.12 -2.03
C VAL A 47 -7.47 0.61 -0.74
N ALA A 48 -7.56 1.93 -0.53
CA ALA A 48 -8.16 2.50 0.68
C ALA A 48 -9.68 2.24 0.83
N LYS A 49 -10.40 1.98 -0.28
CA LYS A 49 -11.82 1.57 -0.23
C LYS A 49 -12.00 0.15 0.30
N GLU A 50 -11.02 -0.72 0.05
CA GLU A 50 -11.12 -2.15 0.33
C GLU A 50 -10.38 -2.56 1.61
N PHE A 51 -9.25 -1.90 1.91
CA PHE A 51 -8.32 -2.32 2.93
C PHE A 51 -8.03 -1.21 3.94
N ARG A 52 -8.22 -1.54 5.23
CA ARG A 52 -7.79 -0.69 6.35
C ARG A 52 -6.31 -0.84 6.68
N TYR A 53 -5.81 -2.07 6.55
CA TYR A 53 -4.44 -2.44 6.94
C TYR A 53 -3.59 -2.57 5.70
N ILE A 54 -2.59 -1.71 5.59
CA ILE A 54 -1.73 -1.62 4.42
C ILE A 54 -0.30 -1.83 4.86
N ILE A 55 0.36 -2.86 4.33
CA ILE A 55 1.79 -3.08 4.48
C ILE A 55 2.47 -2.45 3.26
N THR A 56 3.44 -1.57 3.47
CA THR A 56 4.33 -1.12 2.39
C THR A 56 5.65 -1.86 2.49
N LEU A 57 6.22 -2.27 1.36
CA LEU A 57 7.44 -3.07 1.31
C LEU A 57 8.39 -2.59 0.22
N GLU A 58 9.61 -2.23 0.61
CA GLU A 58 10.65 -1.85 -0.33
C GLU A 58 12.02 -2.39 0.08
N HIS A 59 12.88 -2.63 -0.92
CA HIS A 59 14.32 -2.83 -0.70
C HIS A 59 15.05 -1.48 -0.82
N GLY A 60 14.56 -0.50 -0.06
CA GLY A 60 15.01 0.88 0.02
C GLY A 60 14.87 1.40 1.45
N THR A 61 15.11 2.69 1.68
CA THR A 61 14.94 3.29 3.01
C THR A 61 13.48 3.28 3.44
N LYS A 62 13.21 2.88 4.69
CA LYS A 62 11.87 2.98 5.28
C LYS A 62 11.42 4.45 5.42
N ILE A 63 12.35 5.34 5.75
CA ILE A 63 12.09 6.78 5.94
C ILE A 63 12.27 7.49 4.60
N GLY A 64 11.23 8.20 4.15
CA GLY A 64 11.24 8.93 2.88
C GLY A 64 11.01 8.06 1.63
N GLY A 65 10.76 6.76 1.82
CA GLY A 65 10.49 5.80 0.75
C GLY A 65 9.01 5.68 0.36
N LEU A 66 8.63 4.51 -0.15
CA LEU A 66 7.26 4.13 -0.52
C LEU A 66 6.29 4.35 0.63
N GLY A 67 6.63 3.88 1.83
CA GLY A 67 5.74 4.00 2.97
C GLY A 67 5.45 5.46 3.36
N SER A 68 6.44 6.34 3.25
CA SER A 68 6.26 7.79 3.48
C SER A 68 5.36 8.41 2.41
N ALA A 69 5.58 8.09 1.13
CA ALA A 69 4.74 8.60 0.04
C ALA A 69 3.27 8.15 0.16
N VAL A 70 3.03 6.90 0.56
CA VAL A 70 1.68 6.36 0.78
C VAL A 70 1.00 7.06 1.97
N LEU A 71 1.72 7.25 3.08
CA LEU A 71 1.23 8.00 4.24
C LEU A 71 0.88 9.45 3.90
N GLU A 72 1.77 10.14 3.17
CA GLU A 72 1.55 11.52 2.69
C GLU A 72 0.29 11.60 1.81
N PHE A 73 0.13 10.66 0.87
CA PHE A 73 -1.04 10.61 0.00
C PHE A 73 -2.35 10.43 0.78
N TYR A 74 -2.40 9.46 1.70
CA TYR A 74 -3.62 9.21 2.49
C TYR A 74 -3.95 10.36 3.43
N ALA A 75 -2.95 10.97 4.07
CA ALA A 75 -3.15 12.16 4.89
C ALA A 75 -3.71 13.33 4.07
N ALA A 76 -3.16 13.59 2.87
CA ALA A 76 -3.60 14.66 1.99
C ALA A 76 -5.06 14.48 1.51
N ASN A 77 -5.55 13.24 1.42
CA ASN A 77 -6.91 12.89 1.02
C ASN A 77 -7.88 12.70 2.19
N GLY A 78 -7.46 12.98 3.43
CA GLY A 78 -8.30 12.84 4.63
C GLY A 78 -8.63 11.38 5.00
N LEU A 79 -7.85 10.42 4.51
CA LEU A 79 -8.05 8.98 4.74
C LEU A 79 -7.34 8.54 6.03
N THR A 80 -7.90 8.93 7.17
CA THR A 80 -7.24 8.80 8.49
C THR A 80 -7.46 7.47 9.22
N ASP A 81 -8.41 6.64 8.79
CA ASP A 81 -8.66 5.32 9.40
C ASP A 81 -7.76 4.20 8.81
N ILE A 82 -6.89 4.55 7.86
CA ILE A 82 -5.96 3.61 7.22
C ILE A 82 -4.71 3.44 8.08
N GLN A 83 -4.39 2.20 8.42
CA GLN A 83 -3.19 1.82 9.16
C GLN A 83 -2.10 1.36 8.19
N VAL A 84 -1.09 2.21 7.99
CA VAL A 84 0.07 1.89 7.16
C VAL A 84 1.21 1.32 8.03
N HIS A 85 1.63 0.10 7.73
CA HIS A 85 2.76 -0.59 8.34
C HIS A 85 3.92 -0.64 7.35
N GLN A 86 5.02 0.02 7.68
CA GLN A 86 6.15 0.16 6.74
C GLN A 86 7.20 -0.92 6.96
N MET A 87 7.60 -1.58 5.88
CA MET A 87 8.75 -2.49 5.80
C MET A 87 9.76 -1.92 4.79
N GLY A 88 11.00 -1.75 5.26
CA GLY A 88 12.11 -1.22 4.47
C GLY A 88 13.37 -1.25 5.31
N ILE A 89 14.47 -0.77 4.74
CA ILE A 89 15.75 -0.68 5.43
C ILE A 89 15.63 0.40 6.52
N ASP A 90 15.84 0.01 7.77
CA ASP A 90 15.89 0.93 8.90
C ASP A 90 16.99 1.99 8.73
N ASP A 91 16.74 3.19 9.27
CA ASP A 91 17.67 4.34 9.23
C ASP A 91 18.84 4.13 10.21
N ARG A 92 19.70 3.20 9.85
CA ARG A 92 20.94 2.86 10.56
C ARG A 92 21.94 2.29 9.58
N PHE A 93 23.20 2.29 9.98
CA PHE A 93 24.25 1.67 9.18
C PHE A 93 23.99 0.17 8.98
N VAL A 94 23.92 -0.25 7.73
CA VAL A 94 23.84 -1.66 7.32
C VAL A 94 25.25 -2.10 6.91
N PRO A 95 25.83 -3.13 7.54
CA PRO A 95 27.18 -3.59 7.21
C PRO A 95 27.24 -4.21 5.81
N HIS A 96 28.45 -4.35 5.28
CA HIS A 96 28.67 -5.09 4.06
C HIS A 96 28.46 -6.60 4.29
N GLY A 97 27.84 -7.27 3.32
CA GLY A 97 27.56 -8.70 3.40
C GLY A 97 26.82 -9.20 2.17
N ALA A 98 26.55 -10.50 2.14
CA ALA A 98 25.74 -11.10 1.09
C ALA A 98 24.29 -10.58 1.19
N VAL A 99 23.68 -10.24 0.05
CA VAL A 99 22.31 -9.68 -0.03
C VAL A 99 21.31 -10.48 0.78
N LYS A 100 21.36 -11.82 0.71
CA LYS A 100 20.48 -12.72 1.47
C LYS A 100 20.57 -12.51 2.98
N GLU A 101 21.79 -12.36 3.51
CA GLU A 101 22.01 -12.14 4.94
C GLU A 101 21.58 -10.74 5.36
N LEU A 102 21.79 -9.73 4.50
CA LEU A 102 21.35 -8.36 4.77
C LEU A 102 19.81 -8.23 4.75
N LEU A 103 19.14 -8.90 3.82
CA LEU A 103 17.67 -8.96 3.81
C LEU A 103 17.14 -9.62 5.07
N LYS A 104 17.73 -10.73 5.51
CA LYS A 104 17.36 -11.39 6.77
C LYS A 104 17.62 -10.50 7.99
N LEU A 105 18.77 -9.82 8.04
CA LEU A 105 19.12 -8.86 9.10
C LEU A 105 18.08 -7.73 9.22
N GLN A 106 17.58 -7.26 8.07
CA GLN A 106 16.56 -6.20 7.99
C GLN A 106 15.12 -6.75 8.01
N GLN A 107 14.92 -8.06 8.19
CA GLN A 107 13.61 -8.72 8.18
C GLN A 107 12.81 -8.53 6.87
N LEU A 108 13.52 -8.38 5.76
CA LEU A 108 12.98 -8.25 4.39
C LEU A 108 13.11 -9.55 3.58
N ASP A 109 13.61 -10.62 4.20
CA ASP A 109 13.51 -11.96 3.63
C ASP A 109 12.08 -12.51 3.76
N GLU A 110 11.81 -13.63 3.11
CA GLU A 110 10.48 -14.24 3.06
C GLU A 110 9.91 -14.53 4.46
N ASN A 111 10.75 -14.97 5.41
CA ASN A 111 10.32 -15.26 6.76
C ASN A 111 10.02 -13.97 7.55
N GLY A 112 10.85 -12.93 7.44
CA GLY A 112 10.59 -11.64 8.06
C GLY A 112 9.30 -10.99 7.56
N ILE A 113 9.04 -11.06 6.25
CA ILE A 113 7.79 -10.56 5.66
C ILE A 113 6.58 -11.35 6.17
N LEU A 114 6.66 -12.69 6.21
CA LEU A 114 5.59 -13.52 6.77
C LEU A 114 5.29 -13.18 8.23
N GLN A 115 6.32 -13.04 9.06
CA GLN A 115 6.17 -12.65 10.47
C GLN A 115 5.49 -11.29 10.61
N HIS A 116 5.83 -10.34 9.74
CA HIS A 116 5.19 -9.02 9.74
C HIS A 116 3.72 -9.09 9.33
N ILE A 117 3.38 -9.87 8.29
CA ILE A 117 1.99 -10.12 7.88
C ILE A 117 1.18 -10.70 9.04
N VAL A 118 1.70 -11.72 9.72
CA VAL A 118 1.05 -12.34 10.89
C VAL A 118 0.88 -11.32 12.02
N SER A 119 1.90 -10.51 12.30
CA SER A 119 1.81 -9.46 13.32
C SER A 119 0.72 -8.42 13.00
N VAL A 120 0.56 -8.02 11.74
CA VAL A 120 -0.48 -7.06 11.33
C VAL A 120 -1.86 -7.72 11.40
N TYR A 121 -1.97 -8.99 10.99
CA TYR A 121 -3.20 -9.76 11.08
C TYR A 121 -3.72 -9.93 12.51
N GLU A 122 -2.83 -10.21 13.47
CA GLU A 122 -3.23 -10.34 14.87
C GLU A 122 -3.67 -9.01 15.49
N LYS A 123 -3.05 -7.89 15.09
CA LYS A 123 -3.54 -6.55 15.46
C LYS A 123 -4.93 -6.29 14.87
N MET A 124 -5.12 -6.59 13.59
CA MET A 124 -6.41 -6.43 12.91
C MET A 124 -7.55 -7.17 13.62
N LYS A 125 -7.30 -8.37 14.14
CA LYS A 125 -8.30 -9.14 14.89
C LYS A 125 -8.72 -8.51 16.23
N GLN A 126 -7.88 -7.64 16.78
CA GLN A 126 -8.12 -6.98 18.06
C GLN A 126 -8.86 -5.64 17.91
N ASP A 127 -8.88 -5.08 16.71
CA ASP A 127 -9.48 -3.77 16.42
C ASP A 127 -10.97 -3.86 16.07
N THR A 128 -11.70 -2.79 16.35
CA THR A 128 -13.11 -2.61 15.95
C THR A 128 -13.25 -2.62 14.41
N PRO A 129 -14.41 -3.03 13.85
CA PRO A 129 -14.59 -3.14 12.40
C PRO A 129 -14.34 -1.83 11.65
N HIS A 130 -13.74 -1.94 10.45
CA HIS A 130 -13.47 -0.82 9.56
C HIS A 130 -14.77 -0.18 9.06
N ASP A 131 -14.96 1.11 9.33
CA ASP A 131 -16.07 1.88 8.78
C ASP A 131 -15.77 2.20 7.31
N LYS A 132 -16.40 1.46 6.39
CA LYS A 132 -16.26 1.66 4.94
C LYS A 132 -16.96 2.92 4.41
N SER A 133 -17.63 3.70 5.27
CA SER A 133 -18.13 5.01 4.88
C SER A 133 -16.94 5.98 4.78
N LEU A 134 -16.38 6.11 3.59
CA LEU A 134 -15.38 7.14 3.30
C LEU A 134 -15.99 8.52 3.59
N LYS A 135 -15.72 9.05 4.78
CA LYS A 135 -16.02 10.46 5.08
C LYS A 135 -14.91 11.27 4.45
N ALA A 136 -15.10 11.63 3.18
CA ALA A 136 -14.24 12.59 2.51
C ALA A 136 -14.23 13.89 3.32
N PHE A 137 -13.16 14.08 4.10
CA PHE A 137 -12.94 15.33 4.82
C PHE A 137 -12.57 16.39 3.77
N HIS A 138 -13.53 17.22 3.37
CA HIS A 138 -13.29 18.34 2.49
C HIS A 138 -12.71 19.49 3.33
N PRO A 139 -11.42 19.86 3.21
CA PRO A 139 -10.81 20.84 4.11
C PRO A 139 -11.25 22.28 3.85
N PHE A 140 -12.12 22.54 2.87
CA PHE A 140 -12.64 23.87 2.57
C PHE A 140 -14.11 23.79 2.18
N GLY A 141 -14.98 24.10 3.13
CA GLY A 141 -16.38 24.42 2.84
C GLY A 141 -16.49 25.80 2.20
N LEU A 142 -17.28 25.87 1.13
CA LEU A 142 -17.93 27.07 0.57
C LEU A 142 -17.05 28.25 0.13
N PHE A 143 -16.76 28.30 -1.17
CA PHE A 143 -17.00 29.53 -1.93
C PHE A 143 -18.09 29.24 -2.96
N HIS A 144 -19.34 29.60 -2.60
CA HIS A 144 -20.39 29.77 -3.58
C HIS A 144 -20.01 30.93 -4.50
N ASN A 145 -19.71 30.67 -5.76
CA ASN A 145 -19.97 31.66 -6.80
C ASN A 145 -21.08 31.12 -7.70
N ARG A 146 -22.28 31.68 -7.51
CA ARG A 146 -23.32 31.71 -8.54
C ARG A 146 -22.81 32.60 -9.67
N THR A 147 -22.61 32.04 -10.85
CA THR A 147 -22.95 32.69 -12.13
C THR A 147 -23.18 31.63 -13.21
N THR A 148 -24.16 31.93 -14.04
CA THR A 148 -24.87 31.20 -15.10
C THR A 148 -24.05 30.66 -16.28
N ASP A 149 -24.57 29.56 -16.83
CA ASP A 149 -24.70 29.15 -18.25
C ASP A 149 -23.47 29.02 -19.17
N GLY A 150 -23.34 27.85 -19.83
CA GLY A 150 -22.51 27.70 -21.04
C GLY A 150 -22.14 26.25 -21.44
N ALA A 151 -22.96 25.68 -22.33
CA ALA A 151 -22.75 24.63 -23.36
C ALA A 151 -21.49 23.71 -23.42
N THR A 152 -21.79 22.40 -23.58
CA THR A 152 -21.24 21.35 -24.50
C THR A 152 -19.72 21.17 -24.70
N ASP A 153 -19.19 19.99 -24.39
CA ASP A 153 -18.97 18.90 -25.37
C ASP A 153 -18.23 17.70 -24.74
N GLY A 154 -18.65 16.49 -25.12
CA GLY A 154 -18.14 15.23 -24.60
C GLY A 154 -16.88 14.74 -25.32
N VAL A 155 -15.95 14.18 -24.55
CA VAL A 155 -14.90 13.27 -25.02
C VAL A 155 -14.78 12.14 -24.01
N PRO A 156 -14.96 10.86 -24.39
CA PRO A 156 -14.73 9.75 -23.47
C PRO A 156 -13.22 9.49 -23.34
N PRO A 157 -12.68 9.25 -22.14
CA PRO A 157 -11.29 8.88 -21.98
C PRO A 157 -11.05 7.45 -22.52
N SER A 158 -9.97 7.32 -23.28
CA SER A 158 -9.46 6.06 -23.79
C SER A 158 -8.93 5.19 -22.66
N ASP A 159 -9.45 3.97 -22.56
CA ASP A 159 -8.96 2.92 -21.66
C ASP A 159 -7.61 2.38 -22.14
N THR A 160 -6.57 2.66 -21.36
CA THR A 160 -5.30 1.92 -21.40
C THR A 160 -4.79 1.73 -19.97
N SER A 161 -5.50 0.97 -19.14
CA SER A 161 -4.92 0.49 -17.87
C SER A 161 -4.62 -1.01 -17.97
N GLY A 162 -3.43 -1.34 -18.46
CA GLY A 162 -2.83 -2.66 -18.31
C GLY A 162 -2.45 -2.88 -16.85
N ARG A 163 -3.42 -3.18 -15.98
CA ARG A 163 -3.20 -3.45 -14.55
C ARG A 163 -3.08 -4.95 -14.32
N VAL A 164 -1.94 -5.40 -13.79
CA VAL A 164 -1.72 -6.81 -13.41
C VAL A 164 -1.92 -6.95 -11.91
N LYS A 165 -3.05 -7.53 -11.52
CA LYS A 165 -3.21 -8.15 -10.20
C LYS A 165 -2.36 -9.42 -10.20
N ILE A 166 -1.37 -9.52 -9.32
CA ILE A 166 -0.60 -10.77 -9.17
C ILE A 166 -1.52 -11.78 -8.49
N ASN A 167 -2.22 -12.59 -9.30
CA ASN A 167 -2.93 -13.75 -8.80
C ASN A 167 -1.89 -14.80 -8.39
N SER A 168 -1.90 -15.18 -7.12
CA SER A 168 -1.03 -16.23 -6.59
C SER A 168 -1.51 -17.61 -7.04
N GLU A 169 -1.26 -17.94 -8.30
CA GLU A 169 -1.37 -19.28 -8.87
C GLU A 169 -0.11 -19.61 -9.68
N LEU A 170 0.98 -19.93 -8.97
CA LEU A 170 2.08 -20.80 -9.40
C LEU A 170 2.64 -21.55 -8.17
#